data_AF-A0A0R1YCL3-F1
#
_entry.id   AF-A0A0R1YCL3-F1
#
_cell.length_a   1.000
_cell.length_b   1.000
_cell.length_c   1.000
_cell.angle_alpha   90.00
_cell.angle_beta   90.00
_cell.angle_gamma   90.00
#
_symmetry.space_group_name_H-M   'P 1'
#
loop_
_entity.id
_entity.type
_entity.pdbx_description
1 polymer ?
#
loop_
_entity_poly.entity_id
_entity_poly.type
_entity_poly.pdbx_seq_one_letter_code
_entity_poly.pdbx_strand_id
1 'polypeptide(L)' 'MNKLSISEEEQEFVKMYAQDSSPRMVAKKRVNKLRQLNFNNNEIFTNLKKDFNKHFTDPQIVMIVNE' A
#
# COMPACT_ATOMS: atom_id res chain seq x y z
N MET A 1 -4.55 18.66 -18.06
CA MET A 1 -4.08 18.04 -16.80
C MET A 1 -4.35 16.56 -16.93
N ASN A 2 -3.33 15.75 -17.23
CA ASN A 2 -3.49 14.30 -17.33
C ASN A 2 -3.72 13.76 -15.93
N LYS A 3 -4.95 13.28 -15.66
CA LYS A 3 -5.19 12.40 -14.52
C LYS A 3 -4.38 11.14 -14.80
N LEU A 4 -3.20 11.03 -14.19
CA LEU A 4 -2.48 9.77 -14.14
C LEU A 4 -3.47 8.72 -13.65
N SER A 5 -3.60 7.65 -14.41
CA SER A 5 -4.44 6.54 -13.99
C SER A 5 -3.88 6.02 -12.66
N ILE A 6 -4.73 5.64 -11.71
CA ILE A 6 -4.32 5.12 -10.38
C ILE A 6 -3.20 4.06 -10.48
N SER A 7 -3.19 3.34 -11.60
CA SER A 7 -2.17 2.37 -12.03
C SER A 7 -0.75 2.94 -12.14
N GLU A 8 -0.55 4.13 -12.72
CA GLU A 8 0.79 4.70 -12.92
C GLU A 8 1.39 5.19 -11.60
N GLU A 9 0.58 5.83 -10.74
CA GLU A 9 1.02 6.24 -9.41
C GLU A 9 1.34 5.03 -8.50
N GLU A 10 0.61 3.92 -8.64
CA GLU A 10 0.89 2.66 -7.93
C GLU A 10 2.23 2.05 -8.35
N GLN A 11 2.49 2.02 -9.65
CA GLN A 11 3.75 1.48 -10.19
C GLN A 11 4.96 2.32 -9.77
N GLU A 12 4.84 3.66 -9.77
CA GLU A 12 5.90 4.54 -9.29
C GLU A 12 6.12 4.42 -7.78
N PHE A 13 5.04 4.29 -7.00
CA PHE A 13 5.14 4.06 -5.56
C PHE A 13 5.91 2.77 -5.25
N VAL A 14 5.58 1.66 -5.90
CA VAL A 14 6.30 0.40 -5.69
C VAL A 14 7.78 0.50 -6.10
N LYS A 15 8.08 1.17 -7.23
CA LYS A 15 9.46 1.35 -7.71
C LYS A 15 10.31 2.25 -6.82
N MET A 16 9.81 3.41 -6.41
CA MET A 16 10.56 4.36 -5.56
C MET A 16 10.88 3.79 -4.18
N TYR A 17 9.98 2.97 -3.62
CA TYR A 17 10.11 2.52 -2.24
C TYR A 17 10.78 1.14 -2.08
N ALA A 18 10.98 0.38 -3.16
CA ALA A 18 11.68 -0.90 -3.14
C ALA A 18 13.22 -0.77 -3.00
N GLN A 19 13.81 0.41 -3.26
CA GLN A 19 15.26 0.57 -3.28
C GLN A 19 15.90 0.91 -1.92
N ASP A 20 15.22 1.65 -1.03
CA ASP A 20 15.83 2.14 0.23
C ASP A 20 14.97 1.97 1.49
N SER A 21 13.72 1.49 1.38
CA SER A 21 12.77 1.47 2.50
C SER A 21 12.37 0.05 2.92
N SER A 22 12.34 -0.22 4.23
CA SER A 22 11.78 -1.48 4.76
C SER A 22 10.36 -1.71 4.23
N PRO A 23 9.99 -2.93 3.77
CA PRO A 23 8.65 -3.23 3.27
C PRO A 23 7.52 -2.76 4.20
N ARG A 24 7.77 -2.71 5.52
CA ARG A 24 6.78 -2.28 6.51
C ARG A 24 6.53 -0.79 6.45
N MET A 25 7.57 0.01 6.21
CA MET A 25 7.45 1.46 6.04
C MET A 25 6.70 1.80 4.75
N VAL A 26 6.94 1.03 3.68
CA VAL A 26 6.22 1.18 2.40
C VAL A 26 4.74 0.85 2.57
N ALA A 27 4.44 -0.28 3.24
CA ALA A 27 3.06 -0.68 3.54
C ALA A 27 2.33 0.37 4.39
N LYS A 28 2.97 0.94 5.43
CA LYS A 28 2.37 2.03 6.24
C LYS A 28 2.08 3.28 5.41
N LYS A 29 3.01 3.71 4.55
CA LYS A 29 2.77 4.85 3.63
C LYS A 29 1.60 4.56 2.69
N ARG A 30 1.48 3.33 2.21
CA ARG A 30 0.37 2.90 1.36
C ARG A 30 -0.97 2.97 2.09
N VAL A 31 -1.05 2.44 3.32
CA VAL A 31 -2.23 2.56 4.18
C VAL A 31 -2.64 4.03 4.33
N ASN A 32 -1.70 4.91 4.65
CA ASN A 32 -1.98 6.34 4.81
C ASN A 32 -2.53 6.98 3.54
N LYS A 33 -1.96 6.67 2.36
CA LYS A 33 -2.46 7.19 1.09
C LYS A 33 -3.86 6.67 0.78
N LEU A 34 -4.14 5.39 1.02
CA LEU A 34 -5.48 4.83 0.81
C LEU A 34 -6.53 5.40 1.77
N ARG A 35 -6.16 5.64 3.04
CA ARG A 35 -7.02 6.35 4.01
C ARG A 35 -7.35 7.77 3.56
N GLN A 36 -6.38 8.50 3.02
CA GLN A 36 -6.61 9.85 2.45
C GLN A 36 -7.56 9.82 1.24
N LEU A 37 -7.65 8.69 0.54
CA LEU A 37 -8.60 8.46 -0.55
C LEU A 37 -9.96 7.92 -0.06
N ASN A 38 -10.21 7.89 1.25
CA ASN A 38 -11.43 7.38 1.89
C ASN A 38 -11.72 5.88 1.68
N PHE A 39 -10.68 5.06 1.46
CA PHE A 39 -10.85 3.61 1.42
C PHE A 39 -11.11 3.07 2.83
N ASN A 40 -12.00 2.09 2.95
CA ASN A 40 -12.25 1.42 4.21
C ASN A 40 -11.18 0.34 4.51
N ASN A 41 -11.09 -0.12 5.76
CA ASN A 41 -10.05 -1.06 6.18
C ASN A 41 -10.04 -2.38 5.37
N ASN A 42 -11.20 -2.85 4.90
CA ASN A 42 -11.27 -4.07 4.08
C ASN A 42 -10.68 -3.84 2.68
N GLU A 43 -11.01 -2.69 2.07
CA GLU A 43 -10.44 -2.32 0.77
C GLU A 43 -8.93 -2.08 0.88
N ILE A 44 -8.49 -1.44 1.96
CA ILE A 44 -7.07 -1.24 2.26
C ILE A 44 -6.36 -2.57 2.41
N PHE A 45 -6.93 -3.53 3.16
CA PHE A 45 -6.38 -4.87 3.32
C PHE A 45 -6.23 -5.58 1.97
N THR A 46 -7.25 -5.56 1.12
CA THR A 46 -7.19 -6.19 -0.21
C THR A 46 -6.10 -5.56 -1.09
N ASN A 47 -5.95 -4.23 -1.05
CA ASN A 47 -4.90 -3.52 -1.78
C ASN A 47 -3.50 -3.88 -1.25
N LEU A 48 -3.29 -3.83 0.06
CA LEU A 48 -1.99 -4.22 0.64
C LEU A 48 -1.66 -5.68 0.39
N LYS A 49 -2.65 -6.59 0.44
CA LYS A 49 -2.44 -8.01 0.13
C LYS A 49 -1.97 -8.19 -1.31
N LYS A 50 -2.55 -7.45 -2.26
CA LYS A 50 -2.09 -7.48 -3.66
C LYS A 50 -0.66 -6.95 -3.80
N ASP A 51 -0.34 -5.86 -3.12
CA ASP A 51 0.95 -5.16 -3.25
C ASP A 51 2.09 -5.86 -2.47
N PHE A 52 1.80 -6.51 -1.35
CA PHE A 52 2.80 -6.99 -0.37
C PHE A 52 2.67 -8.47 0.06
N ASN A 53 1.89 -9.32 -0.62
CA ASN A 53 1.76 -10.74 -0.27
C ASN A 53 3.10 -11.53 -0.19
N LYS A 54 4.14 -11.07 -0.90
CA LYS A 54 5.48 -11.67 -0.85
C LYS A 54 6.30 -11.26 0.36
N HIS A 55 5.87 -10.23 1.08
CA HIS A 55 6.59 -9.64 2.22
C HIS A 55 5.86 -9.82 3.55
N PHE A 56 4.53 -9.92 3.53
CA PHE A 56 3.70 -10.04 4.73
C PHE A 56 2.67 -11.15 4.61
N THR A 57 2.41 -11.82 5.73
CA THR A 57 1.26 -12.70 5.88
C THR A 57 -0.03 -11.90 6.09
N ASP A 58 -1.19 -12.50 5.84
CA ASP A 58 -2.49 -11.86 6.07
C ASP A 58 -2.61 -11.28 7.50
N PRO A 59 -2.22 -11.97 8.60
CA PRO A 59 -2.23 -11.39 9.94
C PRO A 59 -1.33 -10.15 10.08
N GLN A 60 -0.15 -10.15 9.47
CA GLN A 60 0.76 -9.00 9.50
C GLN A 60 0.17 -7.81 8.74
N ILE A 61 -0.53 -8.04 7.62
CA ILE A 61 -1.24 -6.99 6.90
C ILE A 61 -2.37 -6.42 7.74
N VAL A 62 -3.17 -7.26 8.41
CA VAL A 62 -4.22 -6.80 9.34
C VAL A 62 -3.64 -5.93 10.44
N MET A 63 -2.50 -6.31 11.03
CA MET A 63 -1.80 -5.48 12.02
C MET A 63 -1.39 -4.13 11.44
N ILE A 64 -0.83 -4.09 10.23
CA ILE A 64 -0.39 -2.85 9.58
C ILE A 64 -1.58 -1.92 9.25
N VAL A 65 -2.73 -2.49 8.86
CA VAL A 65 -3.95 -1.70 8.55
C VAL A 65 -4.57 -1.08 9.81
N ASN A 66 -4.48 -1.79 10.95
CA ASN A 66 -5.08 -1.38 12.22
C ASN A 66 -4.14 -0.57 13.14
N GLU A 67 -2.85 -0.43 12.79
CA GLU A 67 -1.92 0.54 13.40
C GLU A 67 -2.32 1.99 13.09
#